data_AF-A0A7W1HV67-F1
#
_entry.id   AF-A0A7W1HV67-F1
#
_cell.length_a   1.000
_cell.length_b   1.000
_cell.length_c   1.000
_cell.angle_alpha   90.00
_cell.angle_beta   90.00
_cell.angle_gamma   90.00
#
_symmetry.space_group_name_H-M   'P 1'
#
loop_
_entity.id
_entity.type
_entity.pdbx_description
1 polymer ?
#
loop_
_entity_poly.entity_id
_entity_poly.type
_entity_poly.pdbx_seq_one_letter_code
_entity_poly.pdbx_strand_id
1 'polypeptide(L)'
;MNNKIKLGVQTFKSRYRYSNNLVYNNFPFLKEPTEKQIERVGKTAQGILDARLKFAGATLADLYDPLTMPKELLDAHRANDEAVDACYGKQRFVNELERLEFLFDLYRKYTEPLTIIEEKETRKAKRKRK
;
A
#
# COMPACT_ATOMS: atom_id res chain seq x y z
N MET A 1 8.24 -1.63 3.80
CA MET A 1 7.52 -0.34 3.99
C MET A 1 7.63 0.69 2.84
N ASN A 2 8.78 0.88 2.16
CA ASN A 2 8.95 1.92 1.13
C ASN A 2 8.13 1.73 -0.17
N ASN A 3 7.51 0.56 -0.37
CA ASN A 3 6.98 0.17 -1.69
C ASN A 3 5.50 0.52 -1.91
N LYS A 4 4.71 0.79 -0.85
CA LYS A 4 3.33 1.31 -1.00
C LYS A 4 3.30 2.75 -1.54
N ILE A 5 4.42 3.45 -1.47
CA ILE A 5 4.51 4.88 -1.74
C ILE A 5 5.04 5.16 -3.17
N LYS A 6 5.78 4.25 -3.81
CA LYS A 6 6.35 4.53 -5.15
C LYS A 6 5.30 4.68 -6.27
N LEU A 7 4.17 3.99 -6.14
CA LEU A 7 3.05 4.06 -7.07
C LEU A 7 2.15 5.24 -6.74
N GLY A 8 2.11 6.25 -7.61
CA GLY A 8 1.26 7.45 -7.47
C GLY A 8 1.91 8.62 -6.72
N VAL A 9 3.16 8.48 -6.27
CA VAL A 9 3.90 9.59 -5.66
C VAL A 9 4.56 10.45 -6.72
N GLN A 10 4.31 11.75 -6.61
CA GLN A 10 5.07 12.74 -7.37
C GLN A 10 6.46 12.88 -6.76
N THR A 11 7.49 12.93 -7.60
CA THR A 11 8.85 13.24 -7.16
C THR A 11 9.09 14.74 -7.33
N PHE A 12 9.63 15.39 -6.30
CA PHE A 12 10.12 16.77 -6.44
C PHE A 12 11.57 16.81 -5.95
N LYS A 13 12.50 17.05 -6.88
CA LYS A 13 13.95 17.04 -6.60
C LYS A 13 14.34 15.75 -5.84
N SER A 14 13.95 14.60 -6.39
CA SER A 14 14.20 13.24 -5.86
C SER A 14 13.57 12.89 -4.51
N ARG A 15 12.74 13.76 -3.93
CA ARG A 15 11.98 13.47 -2.71
C ARG A 15 10.58 12.97 -3.01
N TYR A 16 10.10 12.00 -2.23
CA TYR A 16 8.74 11.48 -2.30
C TYR A 16 7.74 12.54 -1.80
N ARG A 17 6.75 12.90 -2.62
CA ARG A 17 5.60 13.71 -2.21
C ARG A 17 4.33 12.85 -2.19
N TYR A 18 3.84 12.58 -0.99
CA TYR A 18 2.58 11.88 -0.81
C TYR A 18 1.40 12.80 -1.14
N SER A 19 0.46 12.31 -1.95
CA SER A 19 -0.81 13.01 -2.22
C SER A 19 -1.96 12.04 -2.01
N ASN A 20 -2.96 12.47 -1.24
CA ASN A 20 -4.14 11.65 -0.96
C ASN A 20 -4.85 11.21 -2.26
N ASN A 21 -4.99 12.14 -3.20
CA ASN A 21 -5.72 11.92 -4.46
C ASN A 21 -5.00 11.01 -5.44
N LEU A 22 -3.67 10.91 -5.36
CA LEU A 22 -2.88 10.11 -6.30
C LEU A 22 -2.44 8.77 -5.72
N VAL A 23 -2.17 8.71 -4.42
CA VAL A 23 -1.65 7.50 -3.76
C VAL A 23 -2.77 6.76 -3.03
N TYR A 24 -3.36 7.38 -2.00
CA TYR A 24 -4.26 6.69 -1.10
C TYR A 24 -5.57 6.29 -1.77
N ASN A 25 -6.23 7.23 -2.45
CA ASN A 25 -7.54 7.00 -3.07
C ASN A 25 -7.48 5.99 -4.22
N ASN A 26 -6.32 5.83 -4.85
CA ASN A 26 -6.13 4.90 -5.96
C ASN A 26 -5.50 3.56 -5.52
N PHE A 27 -5.18 3.40 -4.24
CA PHE A 27 -4.54 2.19 -3.76
C PHE A 27 -5.55 1.03 -3.75
N PRO A 28 -5.29 -0.08 -4.48
CA PRO A 28 -6.22 -1.19 -4.57
C PRO A 28 -6.16 -2.04 -3.29
N PHE A 29 -6.86 -1.60 -2.25
CA PHE A 29 -6.95 -2.31 -0.97
C PHE A 29 -7.87 -3.53 -1.04
N LEU A 30 -7.67 -4.52 -0.18
CA LEU A 30 -8.54 -5.69 -0.12
C LEU A 30 -9.95 -5.30 0.33
N LYS A 31 -10.97 -5.73 -0.40
CA LYS A 31 -12.37 -5.39 -0.07
C LYS A 31 -12.83 -6.05 1.24
N GLU A 32 -12.41 -7.29 1.47
CA GLU A 32 -12.89 -8.11 2.59
C GLU A 32 -11.73 -8.88 3.24
N PRO A 33 -10.89 -8.22 4.07
CA PRO A 33 -9.88 -8.92 4.85
C PRO A 33 -10.54 -9.76 5.95
N THR A 34 -10.04 -10.97 6.17
CA THR A 34 -10.50 -11.83 7.27
C THR A 34 -10.01 -11.31 8.62
N GLU A 35 -10.75 -11.59 9.71
CA GLU A 35 -10.35 -11.20 11.07
C GLU A 35 -8.94 -11.66 11.43
N LYS A 36 -8.58 -12.89 11.04
CA LYS A 36 -7.22 -13.45 11.26
C LYS A 36 -6.14 -12.64 10.54
N GLN A 37 -6.42 -12.14 9.34
CA GLN A 37 -5.49 -11.29 8.60
C GLN A 37 -5.33 -9.92 9.28
N ILE A 38 -6.44 -9.31 9.71
CA ILE A 38 -6.44 -8.04 10.44
C ILE A 38 -5.63 -8.17 11.73
N GLU A 39 -5.89 -9.21 12.52
CA GLU A 39 -5.18 -9.47 13.78
C GLU A 39 -3.68 -9.70 13.53
N ARG A 40 -3.34 -10.50 12.52
CA ARG A 40 -1.93 -10.78 12.18
C ARG A 40 -1.18 -9.51 11.79
N VAL A 41 -1.77 -8.67 10.92
CA VAL A 41 -1.18 -7.39 10.50
C VAL A 41 -1.11 -6.43 11.69
N GLY A 42 -2.12 -6.40 12.54
CA GLY A 42 -2.12 -5.59 13.76
C GLY A 42 -0.99 -5.96 14.72
N LYS A 43 -0.76 -7.25 14.94
CA LYS A 43 0.35 -7.77 15.76
C LYS A 43 1.72 -7.39 15.18
N THR A 44 1.92 -7.54 13.87
CA THR A 44 3.20 -7.16 13.25
C THR A 44 3.41 -5.65 13.21
N ALA A 45 2.33 -4.87 13.06
CA ALA A 45 2.38 -3.41 13.16
C ALA A 45 2.77 -2.95 14.56
N GLN A 46 2.24 -3.59 15.60
CA GLN A 46 2.67 -3.34 16.98
C GLN A 46 4.16 -3.65 17.17
N GLY A 47 4.66 -4.75 16.60
CA GLY A 47 6.09 -5.08 16.64
C GLY A 47 6.99 -3.99 16.03
N ILE A 48 6.52 -3.25 15.01
CA ILE A 48 7.25 -2.08 14.48
C ILE A 48 7.29 -0.95 15.52
N LEU A 49 6.18 -0.69 16.21
CA LEU A 49 6.13 0.33 17.27
C LEU A 49 7.05 -0.05 18.43
N ASP A 50 7.02 -1.31 18.86
CA ASP A 50 7.87 -1.81 19.93
C ASP A 50 9.36 -1.72 19.56
N ALA A 51 9.70 -2.04 18.30
CA ALA A 51 11.06 -1.87 17.80
C ALA A 51 11.50 -0.40 17.82
N ARG A 52 10.63 0.56 17.49
CA ARG A 52 10.95 2.00 17.58
C ARG A 52 11.19 2.44 19.03
N LEU A 53 10.40 1.93 19.98
CA LEU A 53 10.50 2.33 21.40
C LEU A 53 11.85 1.98 22.02
N LYS A 54 12.54 0.94 21.52
CA LYS A 54 13.89 0.58 21.95
C LYS A 54 14.95 1.63 21.62
N PHE A 55 14.65 2.57 20.71
CA PHE A 55 15.56 3.63 20.27
C PHE A 55 15.01 5.01 20.62
N ALA A 56 14.58 5.22 21.88
CA ALA A 56 13.92 6.44 22.34
C ALA A 56 14.71 7.76 22.13
N GLY A 57 16.04 7.68 21.95
CA GLY A 57 16.89 8.84 21.66
C GLY A 57 17.11 9.14 20.17
N ALA A 58 16.66 8.27 19.26
CA ALA A 58 16.82 8.45 17.83
C ALA A 58 15.60 9.14 17.21
N THR A 59 15.81 10.00 16.22
CA THR A 59 14.70 10.57 15.47
C THR A 59 14.15 9.55 14.46
N LEU A 60 12.94 9.78 13.96
CA LEU A 60 12.41 8.96 12.86
C LEU A 60 13.28 9.06 11.60
N ALA A 61 14.00 10.16 11.38
CA ALA A 61 14.92 10.25 10.26
C ALA A 61 16.08 9.27 10.43
N ASP A 62 16.68 9.23 11.62
CA ASP A 62 17.81 8.34 11.94
C ASP A 62 17.41 6.86 11.85
N LEU A 63 16.20 6.53 12.31
CA LEU A 63 15.68 5.15 12.28
C LEU A 63 15.33 4.64 10.88
N TYR A 64 15.07 5.55 9.93
CA TYR A 64 14.63 5.19 8.57
C TYR A 64 15.66 5.53 7.49
N ASP A 65 16.87 5.92 7.87
CA ASP A 65 17.99 6.01 6.94
C ASP A 65 18.35 4.58 6.46
N PRO A 66 18.36 4.31 5.14
CA PRO A 66 18.65 2.99 4.58
C PRO A 66 20.00 2.39 5.02
N LEU A 67 20.98 3.22 5.37
CA LEU A 67 22.33 2.78 5.75
C LEU A 67 22.44 2.47 7.25
N THR A 68 21.63 3.09 8.09
CA THR A 68 21.74 2.99 9.55
C THR A 68 20.49 2.41 10.22
N MET A 69 19.46 2.03 9.45
CA MET A 69 18.25 1.41 9.98
C MET A 69 18.61 0.19 10.86
N PRO A 70 18.22 0.18 12.15
CA PRO A 70 18.53 -0.93 13.04
C PRO A 70 17.93 -2.25 12.53
N LYS A 71 18.70 -3.34 12.64
CA LYS A 71 18.27 -4.68 12.20
C LYS A 71 16.92 -5.10 12.79
N GLU A 72 16.68 -4.79 14.06
CA GLU A 72 15.42 -5.11 14.72
C GLU A 72 14.21 -4.41 14.06
N LEU A 73 14.38 -3.14 13.68
CA LEU A 73 13.34 -2.38 12.99
C LEU A 73 13.14 -2.91 11.56
N LEU A 74 14.22 -3.24 10.86
CA LEU A 74 14.17 -3.85 9.53
C LEU A 74 13.43 -5.18 9.54
N ASP A 75 13.73 -6.05 10.51
CA ASP A 75 13.07 -7.35 10.66
C ASP A 75 11.59 -7.20 11.02
N ALA A 76 11.23 -6.22 11.87
CA ALA A 76 9.84 -5.89 12.15
C ALA A 76 9.08 -5.43 10.90
N HIS A 77 9.70 -4.61 10.03
CA HIS A 77 9.11 -4.23 8.74
C HIS A 77 8.95 -5.41 7.79
N ARG A 78 9.92 -6.32 7.74
CA ARG A 78 9.83 -7.53 6.91
C ARG A 78 8.67 -8.42 7.36
N ALA A 79 8.54 -8.65 8.66
CA ALA A 79 7.43 -9.43 9.22
C ALA A 79 6.06 -8.80 8.90
N ASN A 80 5.96 -7.47 8.96
CA ASN A 80 4.75 -6.75 8.61
C ASN A 80 4.45 -6.77 7.10
N ASP A 81 5.46 -6.59 6.26
CA ASP A 81 5.31 -6.67 4.80
C ASP A 81 4.85 -8.09 4.40
N GLU A 82 5.39 -9.14 5.01
CA GLU A 82 4.95 -10.51 4.78
C GLU A 82 3.51 -10.77 5.24
N ALA A 83 3.10 -10.20 6.38
CA ALA A 83 1.73 -10.32 6.86
C ALA A 83 0.75 -9.63 5.91
N VAL A 84 1.12 -8.45 5.37
CA VAL A 84 0.32 -7.72 4.39
C VAL A 84 0.27 -8.46 3.05
N ASP A 85 1.41 -8.95 2.55
CA ASP A 85 1.49 -9.67 1.28
C ASP A 85 0.64 -10.95 1.33
N ALA A 86 0.64 -11.66 2.47
CA ALA A 86 -0.22 -12.82 2.70
C ALA A 86 -1.73 -12.48 2.71
N CYS A 87 -2.10 -11.21 2.84
CA CYS A 87 -3.48 -10.80 2.66
C CYS A 87 -3.90 -10.75 1.19
N TYR A 88 -2.96 -10.45 0.28
CA TYR A 88 -3.22 -10.30 -1.16
C TYR A 88 -3.14 -11.61 -1.95
N GLY A 89 -2.51 -12.66 -1.41
CA GLY A 89 -2.45 -13.94 -2.08
C GLY A 89 -1.65 -15.01 -1.33
N LYS A 90 -1.65 -16.23 -1.86
CA LYS A 90 -0.94 -17.38 -1.26
C LYS A 90 0.56 -17.41 -1.57
N GLN A 91 1.00 -16.76 -2.65
CA GLN A 91 2.41 -16.70 -3.04
C GLN A 91 3.06 -15.40 -2.56
N ARG A 92 4.28 -15.52 -2.02
CA ARG A 92 5.13 -14.35 -1.75
C ARG A 92 5.58 -13.77 -3.09
N PHE A 93 5.49 -12.45 -3.23
CA PHE A 93 6.09 -11.75 -4.37
C PHE A 93 7.61 -11.96 -4.35
N VAL A 94 8.17 -12.39 -5.48
CA VAL A 94 9.60 -12.67 -5.64
C VAL A 94 10.39 -11.36 -5.75
N ASN A 95 9.81 -10.34 -6.38
CA ASN A 95 10.44 -9.04 -6.56
C ASN A 95 9.43 -7.88 -6.57
N GLU A 96 9.94 -6.66 -6.64
CA GLU A 96 9.12 -5.43 -6.64
C GLU A 96 8.21 -5.34 -7.87
N LEU A 97 8.68 -5.80 -9.03
CA LEU A 97 7.95 -5.73 -10.30
C LEU A 97 6.69 -6.62 -10.29
N GLU A 98 6.79 -7.83 -9.76
CA GLU A 98 5.64 -8.74 -9.61
C GLU A 98 4.56 -8.16 -8.68
N ARG A 99 4.98 -7.51 -7.59
CA ARG A 99 4.06 -6.81 -6.68
C ARG A 99 3.34 -5.66 -7.40
N LEU A 100 4.08 -4.92 -8.22
CA LEU A 100 3.55 -3.82 -9.03
C LEU A 100 2.50 -4.32 -10.03
N GLU A 101 2.83 -5.35 -10.80
CA GLU A 101 1.92 -5.97 -11.78
C GLU A 101 0.64 -6.46 -11.10
N PHE A 102 0.78 -7.17 -9.98
CA PHE A 102 -0.36 -7.64 -9.20
C PHE A 102 -1.28 -6.50 -8.74
N LEU A 103 -0.70 -5.42 -8.20
CA LEU A 103 -1.47 -4.26 -7.74
C LEU A 103 -2.18 -3.56 -8.91
N PHE A 104 -1.54 -3.44 -10.07
CA PHE A 104 -2.18 -2.87 -11.26
C PHE A 104 -3.35 -3.72 -11.76
N ASP A 105 -3.19 -5.03 -11.78
CA ASP A 105 -4.28 -5.94 -12.15
C ASP A 105 -5.45 -5.86 -11.17
N LEU A 106 -5.16 -5.75 -9.87
CA LEU A 106 -6.19 -5.56 -8.84
C LEU A 106 -6.89 -4.21 -9.00
N TYR A 107 -6.15 -3.15 -9.29
CA TYR A 107 -6.71 -1.83 -9.57
C TYR A 107 -7.62 -1.82 -10.80
N ARG A 108 -7.21 -2.47 -11.90
CA ARG A 108 -8.05 -2.63 -13.10
C ARG A 108 -9.37 -3.33 -12.77
N LYS A 109 -9.31 -4.45 -12.03
CA LYS A 109 -10.52 -5.18 -11.59
C LYS A 109 -11.48 -4.32 -10.76
N TYR A 110 -10.97 -3.34 -10.00
CA TYR A 110 -11.82 -2.45 -9.21
C TYR A 110 -12.38 -1.27 -10.01
N THR A 111 -11.67 -0.83 -11.04
CA THR A 111 -12.02 0.36 -11.83
C THR A 111 -12.79 0.06 -13.11
N GLU A 112 -12.57 -1.08 -13.77
CA GLU A 112 -13.34 -1.52 -14.93
C GLU A 112 -14.87 -1.48 -14.69
N PRO A 113 -15.41 -1.98 -13.56
CA PRO A 113 -16.83 -1.88 -13.28
C PRO A 113 -17.33 -0.43 -13.19
N LEU A 114 -16.49 0.49 -12.70
CA LEU A 114 -16.84 1.91 -12.53
C LEU A 114 -16.92 2.63 -13.88
N THR A 115 -15.98 2.36 -14.79
CA THR A 115 -15.97 2.97 -16.13
C THR A 115 -17.23 2.64 -16.94
N ILE A 116 -17.72 1.40 -16.83
CA ILE A 116 -18.94 0.95 -17.53
C ILE A 116 -20.19 1.62 -16.95
N ILE A 117 -20.21 1.91 -15.63
CA ILE A 117 -21.31 2.62 -14.97
C ILE A 117 -21.36 4.08 -15.43
N GLU A 118 -20.22 4.77 -15.43
CA GLU A 118 -20.12 6.17 -15.91
C GLU A 118 -20.55 6.31 -17.37
N GLU A 119 -20.15 5.37 -18.24
CA GLU A 119 -20.60 5.37 -19.64
C GLU A 119 -22.12 5.17 -19.77
N LYS A 120 -22.72 4.32 -18.95
CA LYS A 120 -24.17 4.08 -18.97
C LYS A 120 -24.95 5.31 -18.45
N GLU A 121 -24.48 5.93 -17.37
CA GLU A 121 -25.04 7.16 -16.80
C GLU A 121 -24.98 8.32 -17.82
N THR A 122 -23.81 8.54 -18.43
CA THR A 122 -23.63 9.60 -19.44
C THR A 122 -24.47 9.39 -20.70
N ARG A 123 -24.61 8.13 -21.18
CA ARG A 123 -25.50 7.79 -22.31
C ARG A 123 -26.98 8.01 -21.97
N LYS A 124 -27.42 7.68 -20.75
CA LYS A 124 -28.80 7.94 -20.28
C LYS A 124 -29.08 9.44 -20.15
N ALA A 125 -28.14 10.23 -19.62
CA ALA A 125 -28.27 11.68 -19.50
C ALA A 125 -28.39 12.36 -20.88
N LYS A 126 -27.63 11.91 -21.88
CA LYS A 126 -27.73 12.40 -23.27
C LYS A 126 -29.08 12.06 -23.91
N ARG A 127 -29.64 10.87 -23.65
CA ARG A 127 -30.96 10.47 -24.16
C ARG A 127 -32.13 11.24 -23.55
N LYS A 128 -32.03 11.69 -22.30
CA LYS A 128 -33.07 12.51 -21.64
C LYS A 128 -33.08 13.99 -22.07
N ARG A 129 -32.01 14.47 -22.72
CA ARG A 129 -31.86 15.86 -23.19
C ARG A 129 -32.26 16.06 -24.65
N LYS A 130 -32.75 15.01 -25.32
CA LYS A 130 -33.21 15.00 -26.70
C LYS A 130 -34.68 14.60 -26.71
#